data_AF-A0AAV5DN21-F1
#
_entry.id   AF-A0AAV5DN21-F1
#
_cell.length_a   1.000
_cell.length_b   1.000
_cell.length_c   1.000
_cell.angle_alpha   90.00
_cell.angle_beta   90.00
_cell.angle_gamma   90.00
#
_symmetry.space_group_name_H-M   'P 1'
#
loop_
_entity.id
_entity.type
_entity.pdbx_description
1 polymer ?
#
loop_
_entity_poly.entity_id
_entity_poly.type
_entity_poly.pdbx_seq_one_letter_code
_entity_poly.pdbx_strand_id
1 'polypeptide(L)'
;MHGRRPREERSRISAATLALHVALTWLAVCRLGLGLLGASLVHSLSWWVLVAAQFAYIVTSPTCRGTWTGFTARAFTGLGGFFKLSAASAVMLCLEIWYVQMLVLITGLLQNPEISLDSLSVCMTVNGWVFMISVGFNAAASWEPRTQYPRAGAFSVVAVTSLSLAVAVVSAGVVLRLSYFFTGGEAVARAVSDLCPLLAVTIVLNGVQPVLSGVAVGCGWQAFVAYVNVGCYYIAGVPLGVFLGFGAKTLILLWFTFRTDWNKEVKKAKARLAKWEDKKQPLLQE
;
A
#
# COMPACT_ATOMS: atom_id res chain seq x y z
N MET A 1 27.87 -15.52 30.35
CA MET A 1 26.42 -15.61 30.01
C MET A 1 26.17 -14.81 28.75
N HIS A 2 25.85 -15.49 27.64
CA HIS A 2 25.54 -14.84 26.35
C HIS A 2 24.18 -14.12 26.47
N GLY A 3 24.20 -12.82 26.77
CA GLY A 3 22.99 -11.99 26.70
C GLY A 3 22.47 -12.00 25.26
N ARG A 4 21.26 -12.52 25.05
CA ARG A 4 20.64 -12.61 23.71
C ARG A 4 20.46 -11.20 23.13
N ARG A 5 20.69 -11.06 21.83
CA ARG A 5 20.60 -9.76 21.15
C ARG A 5 19.14 -9.27 21.13
N PRO A 6 18.86 -7.99 21.43
CA PRO A 6 17.49 -7.46 21.46
C PRO A 6 16.70 -7.63 20.16
N ARG A 7 17.39 -7.65 19.01
CA ARG A 7 16.78 -7.88 17.70
C ARG A 7 16.20 -9.30 17.57
N GLU A 8 16.91 -10.31 18.09
CA GLU A 8 16.48 -11.71 18.04
C GLU A 8 15.25 -11.95 18.93
N GLU A 9 15.21 -11.32 20.11
CA GLU A 9 14.05 -11.39 21.01
C GLU A 9 12.80 -10.75 20.40
N ARG A 10 12.95 -9.60 19.74
CA ARG A 10 11.84 -8.97 19.01
C ARG A 10 11.25 -9.90 17.95
N SER A 11 12.09 -10.62 17.21
CA SER A 11 11.65 -11.60 16.20
C SER A 11 10.89 -12.75 16.85
N ARG A 12 11.37 -13.29 17.98
CA ARG A 12 10.69 -14.36 18.71
C ARG A 12 9.33 -13.95 19.24
N ILE A 13 9.25 -12.78 19.87
CA ILE A 13 7.98 -12.24 20.38
C ILE A 13 6.96 -12.10 19.24
N SER A 14 7.41 -11.61 18.08
CA SER A 14 6.56 -11.47 16.89
C SER A 14 6.08 -12.83 16.37
N ALA A 15 6.97 -13.82 16.28
CA ALA A 15 6.62 -15.17 15.84
C ALA A 15 5.65 -15.88 16.80
N ALA A 16 5.87 -15.76 18.12
CA ALA A 16 4.97 -16.30 19.13
C ALA A 16 3.60 -15.63 19.09
N THR A 17 3.57 -14.30 18.91
CA THR A 17 2.31 -13.55 18.78
C THR A 17 1.56 -13.95 17.50
N LEU A 18 2.27 -14.21 16.40
CA LEU A 18 1.66 -14.72 15.16
C LEU A 18 1.04 -16.10 15.37
N ALA A 19 1.74 -17.03 16.02
CA ALA A 19 1.20 -18.34 16.33
C ALA A 19 -0.05 -18.26 17.21
N LEU A 20 -0.02 -17.40 18.23
CA LEU A 20 -1.17 -17.12 19.08
C LEU A 20 -2.32 -16.49 18.29
N HIS A 21 -2.03 -15.53 17.41
CA HIS A 21 -3.02 -14.88 16.55
C HIS A 21 -3.75 -15.89 15.67
N VAL A 22 -3.03 -16.81 15.04
CA VAL A 22 -3.61 -17.88 14.21
C VAL A 22 -4.52 -18.78 15.05
N ALA A 23 -4.05 -19.24 16.22
CA ALA A 23 -4.83 -20.10 17.11
C ALA A 23 -6.11 -19.42 17.62
N LEU A 24 -6.00 -18.16 18.06
CA LEU A 24 -7.14 -17.38 18.55
C LEU A 24 -8.13 -17.03 17.43
N THR A 25 -7.65 -16.75 16.22
CA THR A 25 -8.51 -16.45 15.08
C THR A 25 -9.29 -17.69 14.67
N TRP A 26 -8.64 -18.85 14.61
CA TRP A 26 -9.31 -20.13 14.37
C TRP A 26 -10.37 -20.41 15.45
N LEU A 27 -10.05 -20.20 16.71
CA LEU A 27 -11.01 -20.38 17.80
C LEU A 27 -12.20 -19.43 17.67
N ALA A 28 -11.95 -18.13 17.51
CA ALA A 28 -12.99 -17.10 17.45
C ALA A 28 -13.91 -17.25 16.23
N VAL A 29 -13.33 -17.54 15.06
CA VAL A 29 -14.08 -17.60 13.80
C VAL A 29 -14.69 -18.99 13.59
N CYS A 30 -13.89 -20.06 13.70
CA CYS A 30 -14.34 -21.41 13.35
C CYS A 30 -15.06 -22.14 14.47
N ARG A 31 -14.70 -21.91 15.74
CA ARG A 31 -15.32 -22.62 16.88
C ARG A 31 -16.41 -21.82 17.57
N LEU A 32 -16.18 -20.53 17.80
CA LEU A 32 -17.12 -19.64 18.49
C LEU A 32 -18.10 -18.95 17.55
N GLY A 33 -17.92 -19.04 16.23
CA GLY A 33 -18.85 -18.50 15.24
C GLY A 33 -18.97 -16.98 15.25
N LEU A 34 -17.99 -16.25 15.78
CA LEU A 34 -18.03 -14.79 15.92
C LEU A 34 -17.82 -14.04 14.59
N GLY A 35 -17.60 -14.77 13.48
CA GLY A 35 -17.48 -14.23 12.13
C GLY A 35 -16.43 -13.12 12.00
N LEU A 36 -16.76 -12.09 11.21
CA LEU A 36 -15.87 -10.95 10.96
C LEU A 36 -15.57 -10.13 12.23
N LEU A 37 -16.55 -10.01 13.13
CA LEU A 37 -16.37 -9.32 14.40
C LEU A 37 -15.29 -10.02 15.24
N GLY A 38 -15.36 -11.36 15.35
CA GLY A 38 -14.35 -12.16 16.02
C GLY A 38 -12.95 -11.97 15.45
N ALA A 39 -12.81 -11.98 14.12
CA ALA A 39 -11.53 -11.73 13.46
C ALA A 39 -10.96 -10.35 13.80
N SER A 40 -11.79 -9.29 13.78
CA SER A 40 -11.37 -7.92 14.10
C SER A 40 -10.94 -7.74 15.57
N LEU A 41 -11.66 -8.40 16.50
CA LEU A 41 -11.34 -8.37 17.93
C LEU A 41 -10.03 -9.11 18.21
N VAL A 42 -9.85 -10.31 17.63
CA VAL A 42 -8.60 -11.06 17.78
C VAL A 42 -7.43 -10.29 17.16
N HIS A 43 -7.61 -9.64 16.03
CA HIS A 43 -6.58 -8.79 15.43
C HIS A 43 -6.16 -7.67 16.39
N SER A 44 -7.12 -6.94 16.96
CA SER A 44 -6.87 -5.88 17.94
C SER A 44 -6.18 -6.42 19.19
N LEU A 45 -6.62 -7.59 19.69
CA LEU A 45 -6.01 -8.26 20.83
C LEU A 45 -4.57 -8.67 20.57
N SER A 46 -4.26 -9.22 19.38
CA SER A 46 -2.90 -9.63 19.03
C SER A 46 -1.92 -8.46 19.00
N TRP A 47 -2.35 -7.28 18.56
CA TRP A 47 -1.53 -6.06 18.67
C TRP A 47 -1.23 -5.69 20.12
N TRP A 48 -2.22 -5.75 21.01
CA TRP A 48 -2.01 -5.50 22.43
C TRP A 48 -1.10 -6.52 23.10
N VAL A 49 -1.22 -7.80 22.74
CA VAL A 49 -0.30 -8.86 23.21
C VAL A 49 1.13 -8.54 22.77
N LEU A 50 1.33 -8.11 21.51
CA LEU A 50 2.64 -7.72 21.01
C LEU A 50 3.24 -6.55 21.82
N VAL A 51 2.44 -5.51 22.07
CA VAL A 51 2.84 -4.34 22.87
C VAL A 51 3.21 -4.76 24.30
N ALA A 52 2.36 -5.55 24.95
CA ALA A 52 2.58 -6.02 26.31
C ALA A 52 3.84 -6.90 26.41
N ALA A 53 4.04 -7.82 25.47
CA ALA A 53 5.20 -8.70 25.44
C ALA A 53 6.51 -7.93 25.19
N GLN A 54 6.51 -6.95 24.26
CA GLN A 54 7.69 -6.09 24.05
C GLN A 54 7.98 -5.21 25.27
N PHE A 55 6.96 -4.64 25.89
CA PHE A 55 7.11 -3.83 27.10
C PHE A 55 7.68 -4.67 28.26
N ALA A 56 7.12 -5.85 28.50
CA ALA A 56 7.62 -6.79 29.50
C ALA A 56 9.10 -7.14 29.26
N TYR A 57 9.49 -7.39 28.01
CA TYR A 57 10.89 -7.62 27.66
C TYR A 57 11.79 -6.42 27.99
N ILE A 58 11.38 -5.21 27.62
CA ILE A 58 12.17 -3.99 27.88
C ILE A 58 12.40 -3.77 29.38
N VAL A 59 11.38 -3.99 30.21
CA VAL A 59 11.45 -3.73 31.66
C VAL A 59 12.19 -4.84 32.42
N THR A 60 12.07 -6.11 31.99
CA THR A 60 12.64 -7.25 32.72
C THR A 60 14.03 -7.66 32.24
N SER A 61 14.38 -7.37 30.99
CA SER A 61 15.64 -7.86 30.40
C SER A 61 16.86 -7.10 30.92
N PRO A 62 17.94 -7.81 31.33
CA PRO A 62 19.19 -7.17 31.71
C PRO A 62 19.83 -6.39 30.55
N THR A 63 19.58 -6.80 29.29
CA THR A 63 20.12 -6.14 28.10
C THR A 63 19.55 -4.74 27.87
N CYS A 64 18.35 -4.46 28.39
CA CYS A 64 17.67 -3.18 28.25
C CYS A 64 17.90 -2.22 29.43
N ARG A 65 18.62 -2.63 30.49
CA ARG A 65 18.88 -1.79 31.67
C ARG A 65 19.62 -0.49 31.37
N GLY A 66 20.45 -0.47 30.32
CA GLY A 66 21.17 0.73 29.90
C GLY A 66 20.33 1.73 29.11
N THR A 67 19.20 1.30 28.52
CA THR A 67 18.35 2.14 27.67
C THR A 67 17.01 2.48 28.32
N TRP A 68 16.50 1.61 29.20
CA TRP A 68 15.31 1.86 29.99
C TRP A 68 15.68 2.29 31.41
N THR A 69 15.37 3.54 31.75
CA THR A 69 15.64 4.14 33.08
C THR A 69 14.37 4.37 33.90
N GLY A 70 13.23 3.83 33.44
CA GLY A 70 11.92 4.03 34.06
C GLY A 70 11.17 5.25 33.49
N PHE A 71 9.98 5.49 34.04
CA PHE A 71 9.15 6.62 33.62
C PHE A 71 9.67 7.93 34.22
N THR A 72 9.80 8.95 33.37
CA THR A 72 10.25 10.29 33.79
C THR A 72 9.59 11.36 32.92
N ALA A 73 9.33 12.54 33.50
CA ALA A 73 8.81 13.69 32.76
C ALA A 73 9.76 14.14 31.63
N ARG A 74 11.06 13.78 31.70
CA ARG A 74 12.01 14.00 30.60
C ARG A 74 11.58 13.32 29.29
N ALA A 75 10.75 12.27 29.33
CA ALA A 75 10.21 11.64 28.13
C ALA A 75 9.32 12.58 27.28
N PHE A 76 8.76 13.64 27.89
CA PHE A 76 7.96 14.65 27.19
C PHE A 76 8.79 15.83 26.66
N THR A 77 10.12 15.78 26.80
CA THR A 77 11.00 16.78 26.19
C THR A 77 11.26 16.45 24.72
N GLY A 78 11.30 17.47 23.85
CA GLY A 78 11.56 17.27 22.42
C GLY A 78 10.37 16.77 21.59
N LEU A 79 9.16 16.71 22.17
CA LEU A 79 7.95 16.22 21.47
C LEU A 79 7.63 16.99 20.19
N GLY A 80 7.86 18.31 20.14
CA GLY A 80 7.61 19.09 18.92
C GLY A 80 8.46 18.64 17.73
N GLY A 81 9.75 18.36 17.98
CA GLY A 81 10.66 17.84 16.96
C GLY A 81 10.28 16.42 16.54
N PHE A 82 9.97 15.55 17.50
CA PHE A 82 9.48 14.20 17.24
C PHE A 82 8.19 14.22 16.43
N PHE A 83 7.19 15.02 16.85
CA PHE A 83 5.92 15.17 16.18
C PHE A 83 6.08 15.64 14.74
N LYS A 84 6.94 16.65 14.48
CA LYS A 84 7.22 17.12 13.12
C LYS A 84 7.77 16.01 12.22
N LEU A 85 8.71 15.22 12.73
CA LEU A 85 9.31 14.09 12.00
C LEU A 85 8.31 12.94 11.80
N SER A 86 7.57 12.58 12.84
CA SER A 86 6.51 11.57 12.78
C SER A 86 5.38 11.97 11.84
N ALA A 87 4.97 13.23 11.84
CA ALA A 87 3.96 13.75 10.93
C ALA A 87 4.43 13.68 9.46
N ALA A 88 5.69 14.05 9.18
CA ALA A 88 6.26 13.92 7.83
C ALA A 88 6.29 12.45 7.38
N SER A 89 6.67 11.53 8.28
CA SER A 89 6.64 10.08 8.01
C SER A 89 5.22 9.57 7.75
N ALA A 90 4.26 10.01 8.56
CA ALA A 90 2.87 9.62 8.45
C ALA A 90 2.28 10.09 7.12
N VAL A 91 2.50 11.35 6.74
CA VAL A 91 2.07 11.89 5.45
C VAL A 91 2.70 11.11 4.29
N MET A 92 4.01 10.86 4.33
CA MET A 92 4.70 10.08 3.31
C MET A 92 4.06 8.70 3.10
N LEU A 93 3.76 7.98 4.19
CA LEU A 93 3.14 6.65 4.15
C LEU A 93 1.66 6.71 3.73
N CYS A 94 0.91 7.71 4.22
CA CYS A 94 -0.48 7.91 3.83
C CYS A 94 -0.62 8.18 2.34
N LEU A 95 0.27 8.98 1.75
CA LEU A 95 0.28 9.25 0.30
C LEU A 95 0.49 7.97 -0.51
N GLU A 96 1.33 7.05 -0.04
CA GLU A 96 1.56 5.77 -0.69
C GLU A 96 0.33 4.85 -0.61
N ILE A 97 -0.28 4.77 0.58
CA ILE A 97 -1.48 3.94 0.80
C ILE A 97 -2.69 4.50 0.05
N TRP A 98 -2.92 5.81 0.12
CA TRP A 98 -4.05 6.46 -0.55
C TRP A 98 -3.94 6.38 -2.07
N TYR A 99 -2.73 6.46 -2.62
CA TYR A 99 -2.51 6.22 -4.04
C TYR A 99 -3.02 4.83 -4.46
N VAL A 100 -2.71 3.78 -3.69
CA VAL A 100 -3.22 2.42 -3.96
C VAL A 100 -4.74 2.38 -3.90
N GLN A 101 -5.36 3.05 -2.93
CA GLN A 101 -6.83 3.11 -2.83
C GLN A 101 -7.46 3.85 -4.02
N MET A 102 -6.84 4.92 -4.50
CA MET A 102 -7.31 5.61 -5.71
C MET A 102 -7.24 4.71 -6.94
N LEU A 103 -6.19 3.90 -7.10
CA LEU A 103 -6.11 2.93 -8.20
C LEU A 103 -7.21 1.89 -8.13
N VAL A 104 -7.53 1.37 -6.95
CA VAL A 104 -8.65 0.44 -6.74
C VAL A 104 -9.98 1.10 -7.13
N LEU A 105 -10.23 2.35 -6.70
CA LEU A 105 -11.42 3.10 -7.09
C LEU A 105 -11.52 3.31 -8.60
N ILE A 106 -10.43 3.71 -9.26
CA ILE A 106 -10.35 3.90 -10.72
C ILE A 106 -10.65 2.58 -11.45
N THR A 107 -10.09 1.48 -10.96
CA THR A 107 -10.28 0.14 -11.53
C THR A 107 -11.73 -0.32 -11.41
N GLY A 108 -12.40 0.02 -10.30
CA GLY A 108 -13.83 -0.23 -10.10
C GLY A 108 -14.76 0.58 -11.01
N LEU A 109 -14.23 1.58 -11.74
CA LEU A 109 -14.99 2.38 -12.71
C LEU A 109 -14.81 1.89 -14.16
N LEU A 110 -14.00 0.85 -14.40
CA LEU A 110 -13.82 0.25 -15.72
C LEU A 110 -15.07 -0.53 -16.19
N GLN A 111 -15.13 -0.88 -17.47
CA GLN A 111 -16.31 -1.53 -18.08
C GLN A 111 -16.64 -2.89 -17.47
N ASN A 112 -15.64 -3.64 -17.00
CA ASN A 112 -15.77 -4.95 -16.35
C ASN A 112 -15.13 -4.90 -14.95
N PRO A 113 -15.75 -4.20 -13.99
CA PRO A 113 -15.11 -3.87 -12.72
C PRO A 113 -14.81 -5.10 -11.88
N GLU A 114 -15.65 -6.15 -11.93
CA GLU A 114 -15.43 -7.41 -11.20
C GLU A 114 -14.10 -8.07 -11.61
N ILE A 115 -13.93 -8.39 -12.90
CA ILE A 115 -12.70 -9.01 -13.41
C ILE A 115 -11.48 -8.12 -13.18
N SER A 116 -11.59 -6.80 -13.42
CA SER A 116 -10.47 -5.88 -13.27
C SER A 116 -10.06 -5.72 -11.80
N LEU A 117 -11.01 -5.60 -10.87
CA LEU A 117 -10.74 -5.51 -9.44
C LEU A 117 -10.17 -6.81 -8.87
N ASP A 118 -10.71 -7.95 -9.26
CA ASP A 118 -10.21 -9.25 -8.80
C ASP A 118 -8.78 -9.49 -9.29
N SER A 119 -8.52 -9.19 -10.56
CA SER A 119 -7.17 -9.31 -11.13
C SER A 119 -6.19 -8.35 -10.46
N LEU A 120 -6.59 -7.09 -10.26
CA LEU A 120 -5.78 -6.11 -9.54
C LEU A 120 -5.51 -6.53 -8.09
N SER A 121 -6.50 -7.07 -7.40
CA SER A 121 -6.39 -7.55 -6.02
C SER A 121 -5.37 -8.68 -5.90
N VAL A 122 -5.40 -9.65 -6.83
CA VAL A 122 -4.39 -10.72 -6.90
C VAL A 122 -3.00 -10.14 -7.15
N CYS A 123 -2.85 -9.24 -8.14
CA CYS A 123 -1.57 -8.59 -8.44
C CYS A 123 -1.03 -7.79 -7.23
N MET A 124 -1.89 -7.02 -6.57
CA MET A 124 -1.54 -6.23 -5.38
C MET A 124 -1.18 -7.11 -4.19
N THR A 125 -1.82 -8.27 -4.03
CA THR A 125 -1.49 -9.24 -2.99
C THR A 125 -0.08 -9.82 -3.20
N VAL A 126 0.23 -10.24 -4.43
CA VAL A 126 1.57 -10.73 -4.80
C VAL A 126 2.62 -9.64 -4.61
N ASN A 127 2.33 -8.42 -5.08
CA ASN A 127 3.21 -7.26 -4.86
C ASN A 127 3.42 -6.99 -3.37
N GLY A 128 2.35 -7.07 -2.56
CA GLY A 128 2.40 -6.87 -1.11
C GLY A 128 3.32 -7.87 -0.41
N TRP A 129 3.31 -9.15 -0.80
CA TRP A 129 4.22 -10.14 -0.24
C TRP A 129 5.69 -9.82 -0.52
N VAL A 130 6.03 -9.46 -1.76
CA VAL A 130 7.41 -9.08 -2.13
C VAL A 130 7.81 -7.76 -1.48
N PHE A 131 6.87 -6.82 -1.37
CA PHE A 131 7.07 -5.54 -0.68
C PHE A 131 7.44 -5.73 0.79
N MET A 132 6.84 -6.68 1.51
CA MET A 132 7.19 -6.95 2.92
C MET A 132 8.64 -7.40 3.11
N ILE A 133 9.22 -8.10 2.13
CA ILE A 133 10.64 -8.44 2.14
C ILE A 133 11.48 -7.17 2.06
N SER A 134 11.10 -6.25 1.17
CA SER A 134 11.77 -4.95 0.97
C SER A 134 11.65 -4.03 2.19
N VAL A 135 10.51 -4.06 2.88
CA VAL A 135 10.31 -3.37 4.17
C VAL A 135 11.23 -3.95 5.26
N GLY A 136 11.52 -5.25 5.22
CA GLY A 136 12.53 -5.85 6.09
C GLY A 136 13.92 -5.21 5.91
N PHE A 137 14.32 -4.96 4.65
CA PHE A 137 15.56 -4.25 4.31
C PHE A 137 15.51 -2.76 4.66
N ASN A 138 14.36 -2.09 4.56
CA ASN A 138 14.17 -0.69 4.97
C ASN A 138 14.62 -0.47 6.43
N ALA A 139 14.14 -1.32 7.35
CA ALA A 139 14.50 -1.19 8.76
C ALA A 139 16.02 -1.26 8.97
N ALA A 140 16.71 -2.12 8.21
CA ALA A 140 18.17 -2.19 8.20
C ALA A 140 18.81 -0.93 7.55
N ALA A 141 18.32 -0.47 6.40
CA ALA A 141 18.88 0.72 5.76
C ALA A 141 18.70 2.00 6.62
N SER A 142 17.67 2.07 7.44
CA SER A 142 17.34 3.26 8.24
C SER A 142 18.30 3.58 9.40
N TRP A 143 19.14 2.63 9.80
CA TRP A 143 20.14 2.85 10.85
C TRP A 143 21.53 3.18 10.28
N GLU A 144 21.82 2.80 9.04
CA GLU A 144 23.15 2.94 8.43
C GLU A 144 23.63 4.39 8.32
N PRO A 145 22.79 5.38 7.92
CA PRO A 145 23.20 6.78 7.90
C PRO A 145 23.48 7.37 9.29
N ARG A 146 23.02 6.70 10.37
CA ARG A 146 23.23 7.15 11.75
C ARG A 146 24.48 6.52 12.39
N THR A 147 25.22 5.72 11.62
CA THR A 147 26.46 5.09 12.10
C THR A 147 27.56 6.12 12.26
N GLN A 148 28.49 5.86 13.18
CA GLN A 148 29.69 6.69 13.36
C GLN A 148 30.74 6.52 12.25
N TYR A 149 30.52 5.59 11.31
CA TYR A 149 31.46 5.24 10.24
C TYR A 149 30.83 5.52 8.86
N PRO A 150 30.93 6.75 8.34
CA PRO A 150 30.17 7.18 7.17
C PRO A 150 30.47 6.36 5.91
N ARG A 151 31.73 5.94 5.70
CA ARG A 151 32.12 5.09 4.55
C ARG A 151 31.52 3.69 4.64
N ALA A 152 31.49 3.11 5.83
CA ALA A 152 30.89 1.79 6.06
C ALA A 152 29.36 1.85 5.93
N GLY A 153 28.73 2.90 6.47
CA GLY A 153 27.29 3.13 6.31
C GLY A 153 26.89 3.30 4.85
N ALA A 154 27.64 4.09 4.06
CA ALA A 154 27.38 4.25 2.63
C ALA A 154 27.53 2.91 1.86
N PHE A 155 28.58 2.14 2.15
CA PHE A 155 28.76 0.81 1.57
C PHE A 155 27.61 -0.14 1.93
N SER A 156 27.17 -0.15 3.20
CA SER A 156 26.06 -0.98 3.67
C SER A 156 24.74 -0.61 2.97
N VAL A 157 24.47 0.68 2.78
CA VAL A 157 23.31 1.14 2.01
C VAL A 157 23.34 0.58 0.59
N VAL A 158 24.46 0.70 -0.12
CA VAL A 158 24.61 0.15 -1.48
C VAL A 158 24.43 -1.37 -1.47
N ALA A 159 25.03 -2.08 -0.52
CA ALA A 159 24.92 -3.52 -0.40
C ALA A 159 23.47 -3.96 -0.15
N VAL A 160 22.77 -3.35 0.81
CA VAL A 160 21.37 -3.66 1.12
C VAL A 160 20.44 -3.33 -0.04
N THR A 161 20.65 -2.20 -0.72
CA THR A 161 19.88 -1.85 -1.93
C THR A 161 20.12 -2.84 -3.06
N SER A 162 21.37 -3.24 -3.30
CA SER A 162 21.70 -4.24 -4.34
C SER A 162 21.09 -5.61 -4.05
N LEU A 163 21.09 -6.04 -2.78
CA LEU A 163 20.47 -7.28 -2.37
C LEU A 163 18.95 -7.24 -2.53
N SER A 164 18.31 -6.14 -2.10
CA SER A 164 16.87 -5.96 -2.27
C SER A 164 16.46 -5.97 -3.74
N LEU A 165 17.25 -5.31 -4.60
CA LEU A 165 17.05 -5.34 -6.05
C LEU A 165 17.19 -6.75 -6.61
N ALA A 166 18.24 -7.49 -6.22
CA ALA A 166 18.44 -8.86 -6.67
C ALA A 166 17.26 -9.78 -6.29
N VAL A 167 16.78 -9.67 -5.05
CA VAL A 167 15.60 -10.42 -4.58
C VAL A 167 14.37 -10.03 -5.39
N ALA A 168 14.12 -8.74 -5.63
CA ALA A 168 12.99 -8.27 -6.41
C ALA A 168 13.04 -8.76 -7.88
N VAL A 169 14.22 -8.77 -8.51
CA VAL A 169 14.42 -9.32 -9.86
C VAL A 169 14.11 -10.81 -9.91
N VAL A 170 14.58 -11.58 -8.91
CA VAL A 170 14.27 -13.02 -8.81
C VAL A 170 12.76 -13.22 -8.63
N SER A 171 12.11 -12.47 -7.72
CA SER A 171 10.66 -12.53 -7.52
C SER A 171 9.88 -12.16 -8.77
N ALA A 172 10.29 -11.13 -9.50
CA ALA A 172 9.70 -10.73 -10.78
C ALA A 172 9.81 -11.85 -11.82
N GLY A 173 10.98 -12.49 -11.93
CA GLY A 173 11.19 -13.65 -12.79
C GLY A 173 10.28 -14.83 -12.43
N VAL A 174 10.08 -15.10 -11.14
CA VAL A 174 9.13 -16.13 -10.68
C VAL A 174 7.69 -15.78 -11.07
N VAL A 175 7.26 -14.52 -10.87
CA VAL A 175 5.91 -14.06 -11.24
C VAL A 175 5.65 -14.17 -12.74
N LEU A 176 6.63 -13.83 -13.58
CA LEU A 176 6.55 -14.02 -15.04
C LEU A 176 6.44 -15.49 -15.43
N ARG A 177 7.10 -16.40 -14.70
CA ARG A 177 6.96 -17.84 -14.97
C ARG A 177 5.60 -18.37 -14.53
N LEU A 178 5.07 -17.85 -13.43
CA LEU A 178 3.74 -18.19 -12.94
C LEU A 178 2.62 -17.73 -13.87
N SER A 179 2.83 -16.62 -14.61
CA SER A 179 1.83 -16.13 -15.57
C SER A 179 1.48 -17.16 -16.65
N TYR A 180 2.46 -17.97 -17.08
CA TYR A 180 2.25 -19.03 -18.07
C TYR A 180 1.32 -20.15 -17.58
N PHE A 181 1.19 -20.36 -16.27
CA PHE A 181 0.22 -21.32 -15.73
C PHE A 181 -1.22 -20.77 -15.71
N PHE A 182 -1.38 -19.44 -15.69
CA PHE A 182 -2.69 -18.79 -15.62
C PHE A 182 -3.35 -18.57 -17.00
N THR A 183 -2.61 -18.69 -18.11
CA THR A 183 -3.10 -18.44 -19.47
C THR A 183 -4.24 -19.39 -19.91
N GLY A 184 -4.36 -20.57 -19.30
CA GLY A 184 -5.40 -21.56 -19.62
C GLY A 184 -6.66 -21.52 -18.74
N GLY A 185 -6.76 -20.59 -17.78
CA GLY A 185 -7.79 -20.60 -16.74
C GLY A 185 -9.03 -19.73 -16.98
N GLU A 186 -9.79 -19.54 -15.90
CA GLU A 186 -10.94 -18.63 -15.79
C GLU A 186 -10.60 -17.19 -16.22
N ALA A 187 -11.62 -16.35 -16.48
CA ALA A 187 -11.42 -14.99 -17.00
C ALA A 187 -10.47 -14.12 -16.16
N VAL A 188 -10.51 -14.26 -14.83
CA VAL A 188 -9.60 -13.57 -13.90
C VAL A 188 -8.15 -14.06 -14.07
N ALA A 189 -7.93 -15.37 -14.21
CA ALA A 189 -6.57 -15.92 -14.39
C ALA A 189 -5.89 -15.39 -15.66
N ARG A 190 -6.64 -15.30 -16.76
CA ARG A 190 -6.14 -14.70 -18.01
C ARG A 190 -5.82 -13.22 -17.84
N ALA A 191 -6.72 -12.45 -17.23
CA ALA A 191 -6.48 -11.03 -16.96
C ALA A 191 -5.27 -10.80 -16.03
N VAL A 192 -5.07 -11.63 -15.01
CA VAL A 192 -3.85 -11.60 -14.16
C VAL A 192 -2.60 -11.90 -14.99
N SER A 193 -2.65 -12.91 -15.88
CA SER A 193 -1.52 -13.26 -16.75
C SER A 193 -1.12 -12.09 -17.67
N ASP A 194 -2.09 -11.38 -18.23
CA ASP A 194 -1.86 -10.19 -19.06
C ASP A 194 -1.24 -9.02 -18.25
N LEU A 195 -1.54 -8.94 -16.95
CA LEU A 195 -0.96 -7.94 -16.04
C LEU A 195 0.42 -8.34 -15.49
N CYS A 196 0.81 -9.61 -15.55
CA CYS A 196 2.07 -10.10 -14.98
C CYS A 196 3.33 -9.36 -15.47
N PRO A 197 3.47 -8.96 -16.75
CA PRO A 197 4.61 -8.15 -17.20
C PRO A 197 4.71 -6.80 -16.48
N LEU A 198 3.58 -6.10 -16.34
CA LEU A 198 3.51 -4.84 -15.61
C LEU A 198 3.75 -5.03 -14.12
N LEU A 199 3.22 -6.11 -13.54
CA LEU A 199 3.46 -6.48 -12.15
C LEU A 199 4.94 -6.80 -11.89
N ALA A 200 5.62 -7.50 -12.81
CA ALA A 200 7.04 -7.81 -12.69
C ALA A 200 7.90 -6.54 -12.66
N VAL A 201 7.63 -5.58 -13.54
CA VAL A 201 8.27 -4.25 -13.51
C VAL A 201 7.97 -3.54 -12.19
N THR A 202 6.72 -3.58 -11.75
CA THR A 202 6.27 -2.98 -10.48
C THR A 202 7.01 -3.57 -9.29
N ILE A 203 7.21 -4.89 -9.26
CA ILE A 203 7.96 -5.59 -8.20
C ILE A 203 9.42 -5.13 -8.16
N VAL A 204 10.08 -5.01 -9.32
CA VAL A 204 11.48 -4.55 -9.38
C VAL A 204 11.62 -3.13 -8.85
N LEU A 205 10.74 -2.22 -9.27
CA LEU A 205 10.74 -0.83 -8.81
C LEU A 205 10.44 -0.72 -7.30
N ASN A 206 9.42 -1.44 -6.83
CA ASN A 206 9.06 -1.52 -5.41
C ASN A 206 10.07 -2.29 -4.55
N GLY A 207 10.99 -3.04 -5.16
CA GLY A 207 12.09 -3.69 -4.45
C GLY A 207 13.11 -2.70 -3.89
N VAL A 208 13.27 -1.55 -4.56
CA VAL A 208 14.28 -0.54 -4.21
C VAL A 208 13.68 0.57 -3.35
N GLN A 209 12.45 0.99 -3.67
CA GLN A 209 11.81 2.15 -3.05
C GLN A 209 11.77 2.08 -1.51
N PRO A 210 11.33 0.99 -0.84
CA PRO A 210 11.29 0.92 0.61
C PRO A 210 12.67 1.06 1.25
N VAL A 211 13.72 0.51 0.63
CA VAL A 211 15.10 0.62 1.12
C VAL A 211 15.55 2.08 1.12
N LEU A 212 15.30 2.79 0.01
CA LEU A 212 15.63 4.21 -0.11
C LEU A 212 14.81 5.07 0.84
N SER A 213 13.52 4.78 1.03
CA SER A 213 12.70 5.43 2.07
C SER A 213 13.28 5.20 3.46
N GLY A 214 13.82 4.01 3.75
CA GLY A 214 14.56 3.72 4.97
C GLY A 214 15.77 4.62 5.15
N VAL A 215 16.61 4.78 4.11
CA VAL A 215 17.75 5.70 4.13
C VAL A 215 17.30 7.14 4.37
N ALA A 216 16.22 7.59 3.71
CA ALA A 216 15.67 8.92 3.89
C ALA A 216 15.18 9.16 5.32
N VAL A 217 14.53 8.18 5.95
CA VAL A 217 14.18 8.19 7.38
C VAL A 217 15.44 8.20 8.26
N GLY A 218 16.50 7.51 7.82
CA GLY A 218 17.86 7.57 8.35
C GLY A 218 18.41 8.99 8.45
N CYS A 219 18.32 9.72 7.34
CA CYS A 219 18.85 11.07 7.17
C CYS A 219 17.88 12.20 7.62
N GLY A 220 16.62 11.88 7.93
CA GLY A 220 15.59 12.88 8.26
C GLY A 220 14.96 13.58 7.05
N TRP A 221 15.05 13.00 5.85
CA TRP A 221 14.59 13.57 4.57
C TRP A 221 13.13 13.24 4.22
N GLN A 222 12.32 12.86 5.21
CA GLN A 222 10.95 12.39 4.98
C GLN A 222 10.07 13.41 4.26
N ALA A 223 10.22 14.70 4.59
CA ALA A 223 9.48 15.77 3.93
C ALA A 223 9.82 15.88 2.44
N PHE A 224 11.10 15.77 2.08
CA PHE A 224 11.54 15.74 0.68
C PHE A 224 10.93 14.55 -0.06
N VAL A 225 10.98 13.35 0.53
CA VAL A 225 10.36 12.16 -0.06
C VAL A 225 8.85 12.32 -0.21
N ALA A 226 8.17 12.96 0.74
CA ALA A 226 6.74 13.24 0.61
C ALA A 226 6.44 14.13 -0.61
N TYR A 227 7.23 15.18 -0.87
CA TYR A 227 7.06 16.00 -2.08
C TYR A 227 7.28 15.20 -3.36
N VAL A 228 8.30 14.34 -3.40
CA VAL A 228 8.56 13.45 -4.53
C VAL A 228 7.37 12.49 -4.75
N ASN A 229 6.82 11.91 -3.68
CA ASN A 229 5.65 11.03 -3.75
C ASN A 229 4.43 11.75 -4.32
N VAL A 230 4.18 13.01 -3.93
CA VAL A 230 3.09 13.82 -4.52
C VAL A 230 3.29 13.98 -6.03
N GLY A 231 4.49 14.36 -6.46
CA GLY A 231 4.80 14.53 -7.89
C GLY A 231 4.63 13.24 -8.69
N CYS A 232 5.25 12.16 -8.23
CA CYS A 232 5.25 10.88 -8.93
C CYS A 232 3.86 10.22 -8.95
N TYR A 233 3.19 10.13 -7.81
CA TYR A 233 1.92 9.39 -7.72
C TYR A 233 0.71 10.21 -8.14
N TYR A 234 0.60 11.46 -7.71
CA TYR A 234 -0.63 12.23 -7.87
C TYR A 234 -0.61 13.13 -9.10
N ILE A 235 0.54 13.71 -9.44
CA ILE A 235 0.66 14.60 -10.60
C ILE A 235 0.89 13.80 -11.88
N ALA A 236 1.73 12.76 -11.83
CA ALA A 236 2.02 11.92 -13.01
C ALA A 236 1.22 10.60 -13.02
N GLY A 237 1.31 9.81 -11.95
CA GLY A 237 0.79 8.43 -11.91
C GLY A 237 -0.72 8.33 -12.07
N VAL A 238 -1.49 9.07 -11.27
CA VAL A 238 -2.96 9.03 -11.31
C VAL A 238 -3.50 9.52 -12.66
N PRO A 239 -3.10 10.69 -13.21
CA PRO A 239 -3.57 11.12 -14.52
C PRO A 239 -3.20 10.14 -15.64
N LEU A 240 -1.99 9.58 -15.62
CA LEU A 240 -1.58 8.57 -16.59
C LEU A 240 -2.42 7.29 -16.46
N GLY A 241 -2.69 6.83 -15.23
CA GLY A 241 -3.53 5.66 -14.98
C GLY A 241 -4.97 5.85 -15.47
N VAL A 242 -5.56 7.03 -15.23
CA VAL A 242 -6.88 7.40 -15.76
C VAL A 242 -6.85 7.45 -17.29
N PHE A 243 -5.83 8.07 -17.87
CA PHE A 243 -5.68 8.15 -19.32
C PHE A 243 -5.52 6.79 -19.97
N LEU A 244 -4.72 5.88 -19.40
CA LEU A 244 -4.55 4.53 -19.95
C LEU A 244 -5.79 3.65 -19.73
N GLY A 245 -6.43 3.74 -18.55
CA GLY A 245 -7.61 2.95 -18.21
C GLY A 245 -8.87 3.34 -19.01
N PHE A 246 -9.03 4.63 -19.31
CA PHE A 246 -10.20 5.14 -20.04
C PHE A 246 -9.89 5.66 -21.45
N GLY A 247 -8.63 5.63 -21.89
CA GLY A 247 -8.12 6.36 -23.05
C GLY A 247 -8.90 6.13 -24.33
N ALA A 248 -9.23 4.87 -24.66
CA ALA A 248 -10.04 4.57 -25.83
C ALA A 248 -11.44 5.20 -25.72
N LYS A 249 -12.12 5.06 -24.57
CA LYS A 249 -13.48 5.57 -24.36
C LYS A 249 -13.51 7.11 -24.32
N THR A 250 -12.51 7.73 -23.70
CA THR A 250 -12.41 9.18 -23.52
C THR A 250 -12.05 9.85 -24.84
N LEU A 251 -11.10 9.30 -25.61
CA LEU A 251 -10.78 9.80 -26.95
C LEU A 251 -11.95 9.62 -27.91
N ILE A 252 -12.67 8.50 -27.86
CA ILE A 252 -13.88 8.29 -28.67
C ILE A 252 -14.99 9.27 -28.27
N LEU A 253 -15.26 9.46 -26.98
CA LEU A 253 -16.27 10.42 -26.50
C LEU A 253 -15.88 11.86 -26.83
N LEU A 254 -14.61 12.26 -26.65
CA LEU A 254 -14.11 13.58 -27.07
C LEU A 254 -14.25 13.76 -28.58
N TRP A 255 -13.83 12.77 -29.36
CA TRP A 255 -13.94 12.81 -30.83
C TRP A 255 -15.40 12.95 -31.28
N PHE A 256 -16.31 12.16 -30.72
CA PHE A 256 -17.75 12.29 -30.99
C PHE A 256 -18.28 13.65 -30.54
N THR A 257 -17.90 14.13 -29.36
CA THR A 257 -18.34 15.42 -28.80
C THR A 257 -17.90 16.59 -29.67
N PHE A 258 -16.66 16.56 -30.19
CA PHE A 258 -16.15 17.57 -31.13
C PHE A 258 -16.78 17.47 -32.53
N ARG A 259 -17.15 16.26 -32.97
CA ARG A 259 -17.84 16.01 -34.26
C ARG A 259 -19.36 16.16 -34.18
N THR A 260 -19.93 16.33 -32.99
CA THR A 260 -21.38 16.40 -32.81
C THR A 260 -21.90 17.74 -33.31
N ASP A 261 -22.88 17.69 -34.19
CA ASP A 261 -23.63 18.88 -34.60
C ASP A 261 -24.60 19.29 -33.48
N TRP A 262 -24.13 20.21 -32.65
CA TRP A 262 -24.86 20.74 -31.52
C TRP A 262 -26.19 21.38 -31.91
N ASN A 263 -26.32 21.94 -33.12
CA ASN A 263 -27.59 22.51 -33.58
C ASN A 263 -28.66 21.42 -33.78
N LYS A 264 -28.25 20.25 -34.26
CA LYS A 264 -29.13 19.09 -34.46
C LYS A 264 -29.53 18.46 -33.13
N GLU A 265 -28.60 18.34 -32.18
CA GLU A 265 -28.89 17.77 -30.86
C GLU A 265 -29.73 18.71 -29.98
N VAL A 266 -29.50 20.03 -30.04
CA VAL A 266 -30.37 21.02 -29.37
C VAL A 266 -31.79 20.97 -29.93
N LYS A 267 -31.97 20.82 -31.26
CA LYS A 267 -33.31 20.64 -31.86
C LYS A 267 -34.00 19.38 -31.37
N LYS A 268 -33.29 18.24 -31.31
CA LYS A 268 -33.85 16.99 -30.76
C LYS A 268 -34.20 17.12 -29.28
N ALA A 269 -33.36 17.79 -28.48
CA ALA A 269 -33.62 18.02 -27.06
C ALA A 269 -34.86 18.90 -26.86
N LYS A 270 -35.01 19.98 -27.62
CA LYS A 270 -36.22 20.82 -27.63
C LYS A 270 -37.47 20.05 -28.06
N ALA A 271 -37.39 19.23 -29.11
CA ALA A 271 -38.51 18.39 -29.54
C ALA A 271 -38.92 17.36 -28.48
N ARG A 272 -37.96 16.83 -27.71
CA ARG A 272 -38.25 15.96 -26.56
C ARG A 272 -38.94 16.74 -25.44
N LEU A 273 -38.43 17.92 -25.08
CA LEU A 273 -39.06 18.78 -24.05
C LEU A 273 -40.49 19.19 -24.41
N ALA A 274 -40.72 19.60 -25.67
CA ALA A 274 -42.03 19.96 -26.17
C ALA A 274 -43.04 18.80 -26.03
N LYS A 275 -42.61 17.55 -26.26
CA LYS A 275 -43.45 16.35 -26.06
C LYS A 275 -43.89 16.13 -24.61
N TRP A 276 -43.15 16.68 -23.65
CA TRP A 276 -43.49 16.63 -22.22
C TRP A 276 -44.28 17.86 -21.75
N GLU A 277 -44.08 19.02 -22.38
CA GLU A 277 -44.88 20.23 -22.15
C GLU A 277 -46.29 20.13 -22.73
N ASP A 278 -46.46 19.54 -23.91
CA ASP A 278 -47.77 19.21 -24.49
C ASP A 278 -48.59 18.28 -23.58
N LYS A 279 -47.91 17.46 -22.77
CA LYS A 279 -48.54 16.56 -21.81
C LYS A 279 -48.92 17.25 -20.49
N LYS A 280 -48.60 18.53 -20.32
CA LYS A 280 -48.79 19.32 -19.08
C LYS A 280 -49.82 20.45 -19.18
N GLN A 281 -50.57 20.58 -20.28
CA GLN A 281 -51.73 21.50 -20.31
C GLN A 281 -52.94 20.93 -19.52
N PRO A 282 -53.74 21.81 -18.91
CA PRO A 282 -54.17 21.67 -17.51
C PRO A 282 -55.42 20.79 -17.35
N LEU A 283 -55.44 19.97 -16.29
CA LEU A 283 -56.61 19.23 -15.81
C LEU A 283 -57.72 20.14 -15.20
N LEU A 284 -57.82 21.40 -15.61
CA LEU A 284 -58.79 22.36 -15.08
C LEU A 284 -59.23 23.35 -16.16
N GLN A 285 -60.24 23.00 -16.95
CA GLN A 285 -61.22 23.94 -17.51
C GLN A 285 -62.58 23.24 -17.56
N GLU A 286 -63.45 23.74 -16.66
CA GLU A 286 -64.93 23.62 -16.51
C GLU A 286 -65.63 22.26 -16.72
#